data_AF-A0A959T2F2-F1
#
_entry.id   AF-A0A959T2F2-F1
#
_cell.length_a   1.000
_cell.length_b   1.000
_cell.length_c   1.000
_cell.angle_alpha   90.00
_cell.angle_beta   90.00
_cell.angle_gamma   90.00
#
_symmetry.space_group_name_H-M   'P 1'
#
loop_
_entity.id
_entity.type
_entity.pdbx_description
1 polymer ?
#
loop_
_entity_poly.entity_id
_entity_poly.type
_entity_poly.pdbx_seq_one_letter_code
_entity_poly.pdbx_strand_id
1 'polypeptide(L)'
;MHHRRGITVERFLHIVLVSAIVVLSLFLLNAVRDVLLPFVVALAIAYLMYPFMLRVQRVVRLRALAALITALIALLVIGGLVWLVADIITLEVKELRRLLGDRLTTDSLMGEAMALEHQVLGSVDANELKAMVSPERLQELGQKAVPGFLKGVSGVLGVLATLGTIGAVALYTFFILMDQERIIDGIRSLFPSRSRGLLKEVVQDLARDLNIYFRGQFLVSMGLAVVYATG
;
A
#
# COMPACT_ATOMS: atom_id res chain seq x y z
N MET A 1 -22.26 12.10 60.30
CA MET A 1 -20.89 11.58 60.40
C MET A 1 -20.44 11.08 59.02
N HIS A 2 -19.55 11.84 58.37
CA HIS A 2 -19.14 11.60 56.97
C HIS A 2 -18.13 10.44 56.85
N HIS A 3 -18.51 9.38 56.13
CA HIS A 3 -17.63 8.26 55.77
C HIS A 3 -16.72 8.67 54.61
N ARG A 4 -15.47 9.05 54.91
CA ARG A 4 -14.41 9.21 53.90
C ARG A 4 -13.87 7.83 53.52
N ARG A 5 -14.27 7.32 52.34
CA ARG A 5 -13.61 6.15 51.72
C ARG A 5 -12.26 6.60 51.18
N GLY A 6 -11.19 6.38 51.95
CA GLY A 6 -9.83 6.55 51.47
C GLY A 6 -9.59 5.63 50.27
N ILE A 7 -8.95 6.16 49.23
CA ILE A 7 -8.49 5.35 48.11
C ILE A 7 -7.52 4.31 48.69
N THR A 8 -7.91 3.03 48.71
CA THR A 8 -7.03 1.94 49.14
C THR A 8 -5.85 1.87 48.18
N VAL A 9 -4.63 1.76 48.71
CA VAL A 9 -3.36 1.68 47.96
C VAL A 9 -3.43 0.65 46.83
N GLU A 10 -4.18 -0.43 47.02
CA GLU A 10 -4.45 -1.47 46.03
C GLU A 10 -5.21 -0.96 44.78
N ARG A 11 -6.20 -0.07 44.93
CA ARG A 11 -6.90 0.55 43.80
C ARG A 11 -5.99 1.53 43.06
N PHE A 12 -5.17 2.28 43.80
CA PHE A 12 -4.18 3.16 43.20
C PHE A 12 -3.14 2.37 42.39
N LEU A 13 -2.62 1.27 42.94
CA LEU A 13 -1.67 0.38 42.27
C LEU A 13 -2.26 -0.21 40.98
N HIS A 14 -3.50 -0.72 41.01
CA HIS A 14 -4.18 -1.23 39.81
C HIS A 14 -4.36 -0.16 38.73
N ILE A 15 -4.78 1.06 39.10
CA ILE A 15 -4.96 2.15 38.13
C ILE A 15 -3.61 2.54 37.51
N VAL A 16 -2.55 2.64 38.31
CA VAL A 16 -1.20 2.93 37.81
C VAL A 16 -0.71 1.83 36.87
N LEU A 17 -0.87 0.56 37.23
CA LEU A 17 -0.50 -0.58 36.39
C LEU A 17 -1.25 -0.60 35.06
N VAL A 18 -2.58 -0.43 35.09
CA VAL A 18 -3.39 -0.37 33.86
C VAL A 18 -2.99 0.83 33.01
N SER A 19 -2.76 2.00 33.62
CA SER A 19 -2.31 3.18 32.87
C SER A 19 -0.93 2.98 32.23
N ALA A 20 0.00 2.34 32.94
CA ALA A 20 1.33 2.02 32.43
C ALA A 20 1.26 1.03 31.27
N ILE A 21 0.39 0.00 31.37
CA ILE A 21 0.13 -0.95 30.28
C ILE A 21 -0.45 -0.23 29.07
N VAL A 22 -1.43 0.67 29.26
CA VAL A 22 -2.04 1.42 28.16
C VAL A 22 -1.03 2.34 27.48
N VAL A 23 -0.23 3.09 28.24
CA VAL A 23 0.82 3.97 27.67
C VAL A 23 1.87 3.14 26.93
N LEU A 24 2.30 2.01 27.49
CA LEU A 24 3.23 1.10 26.84
C LEU A 24 2.64 0.53 25.55
N SER A 25 1.37 0.11 25.55
CA SER A 25 0.68 -0.36 24.35
C SER A 25 0.59 0.75 23.28
N LEU A 26 0.23 1.98 23.65
CA LEU A 26 0.17 3.10 22.71
C LEU A 26 1.55 3.46 22.14
N PHE A 27 2.59 3.41 22.98
CA PHE A 27 3.98 3.63 22.54
C PHE A 27 4.42 2.56 21.54
N LEU A 28 4.16 1.27 21.83
CA LEU A 28 4.45 0.17 20.93
C LEU A 28 3.66 0.27 19.62
N LEU A 29 2.38 0.63 19.68
CA LEU A 29 1.56 0.86 18.49
C LEU A 29 2.10 1.98 17.61
N ASN A 30 2.60 3.06 18.23
CA ASN A 30 3.22 4.15 17.50
C ASN A 30 4.55 3.71 16.84
N ALA A 31 5.35 2.89 17.53
CA ALA A 31 6.60 2.36 17.01
C ALA A 31 6.41 1.40 15.82
N VAL A 32 5.31 0.64 15.79
CA VAL A 32 5.02 -0.37 14.74
C VAL A 32 4.06 0.17 13.67
N ARG A 33 3.58 1.43 13.79
CA ARG A 33 2.57 2.02 12.90
C ARG A 33 2.87 1.85 11.41
N ASP A 34 4.12 2.07 11.01
CA ASP A 34 4.52 2.02 9.59
C ASP A 34 4.45 0.60 9.01
N VAL A 35 4.61 -0.41 9.87
CA VAL A 35 4.50 -1.83 9.51
C VAL A 35 3.05 -2.33 9.67
N LEU A 36 2.24 -1.64 10.48
CA LEU A 36 0.85 -2.00 10.74
C LEU A 36 -0.02 -1.84 9.49
N LEU A 37 0.17 -0.78 8.70
CA LEU A 37 -0.58 -0.54 7.46
C LEU A 37 -0.43 -1.69 6.45
N PRO A 38 0.79 -2.06 6.01
CA PRO A 38 0.95 -3.18 5.07
C PRO A 38 0.46 -4.50 5.67
N PHE A 39 0.55 -4.69 6.99
CA PHE A 39 -0.01 -5.86 7.66
C PHE A 39 -1.54 -5.93 7.56
N VAL A 40 -2.25 -4.83 7.86
CA VAL A 40 -3.73 -4.77 7.78
C VAL A 40 -4.20 -4.97 6.34
N VAL A 41 -3.51 -4.35 5.37
CA VAL A 41 -3.79 -4.56 3.95
C VAL A 41 -3.59 -6.03 3.57
N ALA A 42 -2.47 -6.63 3.98
CA ALA A 42 -2.20 -8.04 3.73
C ALA A 42 -3.24 -8.98 4.36
N LEU A 43 -3.73 -8.66 5.56
CA LEU A 43 -4.81 -9.39 6.24
C LEU A 43 -6.12 -9.33 5.45
N ALA A 44 -6.52 -8.14 4.98
CA ALA A 44 -7.71 -7.97 4.15
C ALA A 44 -7.60 -8.76 2.84
N ILE A 45 -6.44 -8.68 2.18
CA ILE A 45 -6.15 -9.45 0.96
C ILE A 45 -6.22 -10.95 1.24
N ALA A 46 -5.56 -11.42 2.30
CA ALA A 46 -5.52 -12.85 2.65
C ALA A 46 -6.94 -13.39 2.93
N TYR A 47 -7.76 -12.64 3.67
CA TYR A 47 -9.16 -13.02 3.93
C TYR A 47 -9.97 -13.13 2.64
N LEU A 48 -9.83 -12.17 1.72
CA LEU A 48 -10.52 -12.18 0.43
C LEU A 48 -10.04 -13.34 -0.46
N MET A 49 -8.75 -13.65 -0.42
CA MET A 49 -8.11 -14.67 -1.27
C MET A 49 -8.20 -16.09 -0.70
N TYR A 50 -8.54 -16.26 0.57
CA TYR A 50 -8.70 -17.58 1.18
C TYR A 50 -9.64 -18.55 0.43
N PRO A 51 -10.87 -18.17 0.02
CA PRO A 51 -11.71 -19.08 -0.76
C PRO A 51 -11.09 -19.48 -2.11
N PHE A 52 -10.22 -18.62 -2.67
CA PHE A 52 -9.46 -18.93 -3.88
C PHE A 52 -8.29 -19.89 -3.56
N MET A 53 -7.56 -19.66 -2.47
CA MET A 53 -6.53 -20.59 -1.97
C MET A 53 -7.08 -22.00 -1.80
N LEU A 54 -8.28 -22.15 -1.22
CA LEU A 54 -8.93 -23.46 -1.06
C LEU A 54 -9.23 -24.15 -2.40
N ARG A 55 -9.43 -23.40 -3.49
CA ARG A 55 -9.57 -23.98 -4.84
C ARG A 55 -8.21 -24.42 -5.38
N VAL A 56 -7.17 -23.58 -5.23
CA VAL A 56 -5.81 -23.91 -5.64
C VAL A 56 -5.29 -25.15 -4.90
N GLN A 57 -5.60 -25.27 -3.61
CA GLN A 57 -5.22 -26.41 -2.76
C GLN A 57 -5.84 -27.73 -3.21
N ARG A 58 -6.96 -27.72 -3.95
CA ARG A 58 -7.51 -28.96 -4.53
C ARG A 58 -6.62 -29.52 -5.64
N VAL A 59 -5.88 -28.65 -6.33
CA VAL A 59 -4.95 -29.03 -7.39
C VAL A 59 -3.55 -29.28 -6.81
N VAL A 60 -3.14 -28.45 -5.85
CA VAL A 60 -1.81 -28.49 -5.24
C VAL A 60 -1.89 -29.07 -3.82
N ARG A 61 -1.34 -30.28 -3.63
CA ARG A 61 -1.37 -30.99 -2.33
C ARG A 61 -0.61 -30.27 -1.21
N LEU A 62 0.44 -29.50 -1.54
CA LEU A 62 1.26 -28.80 -0.56
C LEU A 62 0.66 -27.43 -0.23
N ARG A 63 0.22 -27.26 1.03
CA ARG A 63 -0.40 -26.01 1.52
C ARG A 63 0.48 -24.78 1.28
N ALA A 64 1.79 -24.91 1.48
CA ALA A 64 2.75 -23.81 1.24
C ALA A 64 2.79 -23.36 -0.22
N LEU A 65 2.78 -24.31 -1.18
CA LEU A 65 2.72 -23.98 -2.60
C LEU A 65 1.37 -23.35 -2.99
N ALA A 66 0.26 -23.87 -2.44
CA ALA A 66 -1.06 -23.28 -2.68
C ALA A 66 -1.14 -21.84 -2.14
N ALA A 67 -0.57 -21.57 -0.96
CA ALA A 67 -0.48 -20.23 -0.39
C ALA A 67 0.41 -19.31 -1.23
N LEU A 68 1.58 -19.78 -1.68
CA LEU A 68 2.51 -19.01 -2.51
C LEU A 68 1.88 -18.62 -3.85
N ILE A 69 1.28 -19.57 -4.56
CA ILE A 69 0.60 -19.33 -5.84
C ILE A 69 -0.53 -18.32 -5.64
N THR A 70 -1.33 -18.48 -4.57
CA THR A 70 -2.43 -17.57 -4.28
C THR A 70 -1.94 -16.16 -3.94
N ALA A 71 -0.87 -16.03 -3.16
CA ALA A 71 -0.29 -14.72 -2.84
C ALA A 71 0.26 -14.02 -4.09
N LEU A 72 0.91 -14.73 -5.00
CA LEU A 72 1.40 -14.19 -6.27
C LEU A 72 0.25 -13.75 -7.19
N ILE A 73 -0.83 -14.54 -7.27
CA ILE A 73 -2.03 -14.17 -8.04
C ILE A 73 -2.68 -12.92 -7.45
N ALA A 74 -2.82 -12.86 -6.12
CA ALA A 74 -3.37 -11.70 -5.44
C ALA A 74 -2.56 -10.43 -5.75
N LEU A 75 -1.24 -10.52 -5.68
CA LEU A 75 -0.33 -9.43 -5.99
C LEU A 75 -0.46 -8.98 -7.46
N LEU A 76 -0.58 -9.91 -8.39
CA LEU A 76 -0.73 -9.62 -9.81
C LEU A 76 -2.09 -8.96 -10.11
N VAL A 77 -3.17 -9.46 -9.52
CA VAL A 77 -4.52 -8.90 -9.70
C VAL A 77 -4.61 -7.50 -9.10
N ILE A 78 -4.15 -7.33 -7.86
CA ILE A 78 -4.20 -6.03 -7.16
C ILE A 78 -3.24 -5.04 -7.82
N GLY A 79 -2.02 -5.46 -8.13
CA GLY A 79 -1.05 -4.63 -8.83
C GLY A 79 -1.54 -4.21 -10.21
N GLY A 80 -2.15 -5.13 -10.97
CA GLY A 80 -2.78 -4.83 -12.26
C GLY A 80 -3.95 -3.85 -12.13
N LEU A 81 -4.81 -4.01 -11.11
CA LEU A 81 -5.92 -3.10 -10.85
C LEU A 81 -5.42 -1.70 -10.47
N VAL A 82 -4.42 -1.60 -9.60
CA VAL A 82 -3.80 -0.31 -9.23
C VAL A 82 -3.16 0.35 -10.44
N TRP A 83 -2.47 -0.41 -11.29
CA TRP A 83 -1.86 0.12 -12.51
C TRP A 83 -2.93 0.65 -13.49
N LEU A 84 -4.02 -0.08 -13.68
CA LEU A 84 -5.14 0.33 -14.53
C LEU A 84 -5.82 1.59 -14.00
N VAL A 85 -6.07 1.66 -12.68
CA VAL A 85 -6.65 2.84 -12.04
C VAL A 85 -5.70 4.04 -12.13
N ALA A 86 -4.40 3.83 -11.93
CA ALA A 86 -3.40 4.89 -12.04
C ALA A 86 -3.37 5.47 -13.46
N ASP A 87 -3.44 4.63 -14.50
CA ASP A 87 -3.48 5.09 -15.89
C ASP A 87 -4.71 5.95 -16.16
N ILE A 88 -5.90 5.49 -15.77
CA ILE A 88 -7.17 6.24 -15.89
C ILE A 88 -7.08 7.60 -15.20
N ILE A 89 -6.57 7.64 -13.95
CA ILE A 89 -6.40 8.90 -13.22
C ILE A 89 -5.43 9.82 -13.96
N THR A 90 -4.33 9.30 -14.52
CA THR A 90 -3.37 10.16 -15.22
C THR A 90 -3.95 10.75 -16.51
N LEU A 91 -4.79 10.01 -17.22
CA LEU A 91 -5.53 10.47 -18.40
C LEU A 91 -6.48 11.61 -18.01
N GLU A 92 -7.28 11.42 -16.97
CA GLU A 92 -8.28 12.39 -16.54
C GLU A 92 -7.65 13.65 -15.92
N VAL A 93 -6.56 13.49 -15.17
CA VAL A 93 -5.76 14.61 -14.65
C VAL A 93 -5.09 15.41 -15.77
N LYS A 94 -4.67 14.77 -16.87
CA LYS A 94 -4.15 15.47 -18.05
C LYS A 94 -5.25 16.28 -18.75
N GLU A 95 -6.45 15.71 -18.87
CA GLU A 95 -7.62 16.39 -19.46
C GLU A 95 -8.02 17.62 -18.61
N LEU A 96 -8.10 17.45 -17.28
CA LEU A 96 -8.35 18.54 -16.34
C LEU A 96 -7.24 19.61 -16.38
N ARG A 97 -5.97 19.20 -16.49
CA ARG A 97 -4.84 20.13 -16.68
C ARG A 97 -4.88 20.84 -18.02
N ARG A 98 -5.42 20.23 -19.06
CA ARG A 98 -5.59 20.88 -20.37
C ARG A 98 -6.71 21.93 -20.32
N LEU A 99 -7.82 21.62 -19.66
CA LEU A 99 -8.96 22.53 -19.51
C LEU A 99 -8.69 23.69 -18.52
N LEU A 100 -7.89 23.44 -17.48
CA LEU A 100 -7.48 24.46 -16.51
C LEU A 100 -6.18 25.19 -16.92
N GLY A 101 -5.25 24.50 -17.57
CA GLY A 101 -3.96 25.03 -18.01
C GLY A 101 -4.07 26.03 -19.16
N ASP A 102 -5.10 25.91 -20.01
CA ASP A 102 -5.44 26.94 -20.99
C ASP A 102 -5.95 28.24 -20.34
N ARG A 103 -6.23 28.22 -19.02
CA ARG A 103 -6.61 29.39 -18.23
C ARG A 103 -5.61 29.79 -17.14
N LEU A 104 -4.56 29.02 -16.91
CA LEU A 104 -3.60 29.22 -15.81
C LEU A 104 -2.13 29.21 -16.24
N THR A 105 -1.82 29.22 -17.55
CA THR A 105 -0.45 29.38 -18.08
C THR A 105 0.04 30.83 -18.01
N THR A 106 -0.19 31.46 -16.87
CA THR A 106 0.56 32.63 -16.42
C THR A 106 0.90 32.44 -14.95
N ASP A 107 1.62 31.36 -14.61
CA ASP A 107 2.63 31.38 -13.54
C ASP A 107 3.51 30.10 -13.54
N SER A 108 4.61 30.21 -14.26
CA SER A 108 5.97 30.07 -13.72
C SER A 108 6.42 28.80 -12.97
N LEU A 109 5.84 27.61 -13.15
CA LEU A 109 6.43 26.39 -12.54
C LEU A 109 6.59 25.16 -13.46
N MET A 110 6.10 25.22 -14.71
CA MET A 110 6.16 24.08 -15.64
C MET A 110 6.93 24.35 -16.94
N GLY A 111 7.53 25.54 -17.09
CA GLY A 111 8.46 25.85 -18.19
C GLY A 111 9.87 25.30 -17.98
N GLU A 112 10.29 25.09 -16.72
CA GLU A 112 11.65 24.62 -16.41
C GLU A 112 11.84 23.10 -16.54
N ALA A 113 10.75 22.32 -16.49
CA ALA A 113 10.84 20.86 -16.60
C ALA A 113 11.04 20.37 -18.05
N MET A 114 10.57 21.12 -19.05
CA MET A 114 10.73 20.75 -20.47
C MET A 114 11.94 21.39 -21.15
N ALA A 115 12.57 22.40 -20.55
CA ALA A 115 13.80 23.01 -21.09
C ALA A 115 15.05 22.11 -20.88
N LEU A 116 15.01 21.19 -19.91
CA LEU A 116 16.16 20.36 -19.54
C LEU A 116 16.34 19.09 -20.40
N GLU A 117 15.32 18.67 -21.15
CA GLU A 117 15.42 17.47 -21.99
C GLU A 117 16.00 17.78 -23.39
N HIS A 118 15.92 19.03 -23.85
CA HIS A 118 16.37 19.41 -25.20
C HIS A 118 17.79 20.00 -25.26
N GLN A 119 18.45 20.24 -24.12
CA GLN A 119 19.78 20.87 -24.08
C GLN A 119 20.94 19.88 -23.95
N VAL A 120 20.69 18.56 -24.03
CA VAL A 120 21.72 17.51 -23.84
C VAL A 120 22.07 16.75 -25.14
N LEU A 121 21.44 17.09 -26.28
CA LEU A 121 21.69 16.40 -27.57
C LEU A 121 22.28 17.31 -28.67
N GLY A 122 23.04 18.34 -28.31
CA GLY A 122 23.71 19.25 -29.26
C GLY A 122 25.24 19.22 -29.13
N SER A 123 25.90 18.59 -30.11
CA SER A 123 27.30 18.77 -30.55
C SER A 123 28.39 18.89 -29.47
N VAL A 124 29.01 17.77 -29.10
CA VAL A 124 30.33 17.77 -28.46
C VAL A 124 31.39 17.92 -29.55
N ASP A 125 31.79 19.17 -29.80
CA ASP A 125 32.97 19.49 -30.59
C ASP A 125 34.23 19.33 -29.72
N ALA A 126 35.14 18.43 -30.12
CA ALA A 126 36.30 18.00 -29.34
C ALA A 126 37.39 19.08 -29.15
N ASN A 127 37.14 20.32 -29.57
CA ASN A 127 38.08 21.44 -29.46
C ASN A 127 37.74 22.47 -28.36
N GLU A 128 36.59 22.37 -27.67
CA GLU A 128 36.26 23.24 -26.52
C GLU A 128 36.77 22.70 -25.15
N LEU A 129 37.34 21.50 -25.12
CA LEU A 129 37.85 20.85 -23.89
C LEU A 129 39.00 21.62 -23.21
N LYS A 130 39.61 22.61 -23.88
CA LYS A 130 40.64 23.49 -23.28
C LYS A 130 40.11 24.81 -22.72
N ALA A 131 38.84 25.14 -22.94
CA ALA A 131 38.17 26.28 -22.31
C ALA A 131 37.33 25.90 -21.07
N MET A 132 37.20 24.59 -20.79
CA MET A 132 36.33 23.98 -19.77
C MET A 132 36.83 24.08 -18.31
N VAL A 133 37.86 24.87 -18.01
CA VAL A 133 38.34 25.08 -16.63
C VAL A 133 38.24 26.56 -16.28
N SER A 134 37.04 27.13 -16.48
CA SER A 134 36.68 28.41 -15.88
C SER A 134 35.97 28.11 -14.55
N PRO A 135 36.45 28.62 -13.40
CA PRO A 135 35.88 28.32 -12.09
C PRO A 135 34.40 28.68 -11.96
N GLU A 136 33.88 29.62 -12.77
CA GLU A 136 32.45 29.97 -12.79
C GLU A 136 31.57 28.81 -13.32
N ARG A 137 32.03 28.08 -14.36
CA ARG A 137 31.27 26.95 -14.94
C ARG A 137 31.31 25.71 -14.05
N LEU A 138 32.38 25.49 -13.29
CA LEU A 138 32.47 24.40 -12.30
C LEU A 138 31.49 24.60 -11.15
N GLN A 139 31.24 25.85 -10.76
CA GLN A 139 30.24 26.18 -9.75
C GLN A 139 28.82 25.96 -10.29
N GLU A 140 28.54 26.34 -11.54
CA GLU A 140 27.27 26.05 -12.21
C GLU A 140 27.02 24.54 -12.44
N LEU A 141 28.05 23.79 -12.86
CA LEU A 141 27.97 22.34 -12.99
C LEU A 141 27.78 21.66 -11.63
N GLY A 142 28.49 22.10 -10.59
CA GLY A 142 28.30 21.58 -9.23
C GLY A 142 26.89 21.87 -8.69
N GLN A 143 26.36 23.07 -8.92
CA GLN A 143 25.02 23.46 -8.48
C GLN A 143 23.89 22.73 -9.21
N LYS A 144 24.09 22.26 -10.45
CA LYS A 144 23.11 21.46 -11.18
C LYS A 144 23.29 19.95 -11.02
N ALA A 145 24.54 19.48 -10.91
CA ALA A 145 24.87 18.06 -10.77
C ALA A 145 24.53 17.51 -9.38
N VAL A 146 24.76 18.30 -8.31
CA VAL A 146 24.46 17.85 -6.94
C VAL A 146 22.96 17.58 -6.74
N PRO A 147 22.03 18.50 -7.10
CA PRO A 147 20.60 18.22 -7.00
C PRO A 147 20.14 17.10 -7.94
N GLY A 148 20.71 16.98 -9.14
CA GLY A 148 20.39 15.89 -10.08
C GLY A 148 20.79 14.51 -9.55
N PHE A 149 21.99 14.40 -8.99
CA PHE A 149 22.47 13.18 -8.34
C PHE A 149 21.64 12.84 -7.10
N LEU A 150 21.37 13.81 -6.22
CA LEU A 150 20.52 13.62 -5.04
C LEU A 150 19.09 13.20 -5.43
N LYS A 151 18.51 13.79 -6.47
CA LYS A 151 17.21 13.36 -7.03
C LYS A 151 17.29 11.91 -7.53
N GLY A 152 18.33 11.54 -8.27
CA GLY A 152 18.56 10.17 -8.71
C GLY A 152 18.66 9.16 -7.56
N VAL A 153 19.46 9.47 -6.53
CA VAL A 153 19.58 8.62 -5.33
C VAL A 153 18.25 8.51 -4.59
N SER A 154 17.54 9.63 -4.39
CA SER A 154 16.22 9.61 -3.75
C SER A 154 15.18 8.81 -4.55
N GLY A 155 15.26 8.84 -5.89
CA GLY A 155 14.40 8.06 -6.76
C GLY A 155 14.64 6.55 -6.61
N VAL A 156 15.90 6.11 -6.59
CA VAL A 156 16.26 4.70 -6.37
C VAL A 156 15.82 4.24 -4.97
N LEU A 157 16.05 5.04 -3.93
CA LEU A 157 15.59 4.74 -2.58
C LEU A 157 14.06 4.65 -2.49
N GLY A 158 13.34 5.53 -3.20
CA GLY A 158 11.88 5.48 -3.30
C GLY A 158 11.37 4.22 -3.97
N VAL A 159 12.00 3.78 -5.06
CA VAL A 159 11.68 2.52 -5.74
C VAL A 159 11.94 1.33 -4.82
N LEU A 160 13.10 1.28 -4.16
CA LEU A 160 13.43 0.20 -3.22
C LEU A 160 12.48 0.17 -2.02
N ALA A 161 12.09 1.32 -1.47
CA ALA A 161 11.11 1.41 -0.39
C ALA A 161 9.72 0.91 -0.83
N THR A 162 9.31 1.25 -2.06
CA THR A 162 8.05 0.78 -2.64
C THR A 162 8.08 -0.72 -2.86
N LEU A 163 9.16 -1.26 -3.44
CA LEU A 163 9.35 -2.70 -3.61
C LEU A 163 9.41 -3.42 -2.26
N GLY A 164 10.05 -2.82 -1.25
CA GLY A 164 10.07 -3.34 0.12
C GLY A 164 8.68 -3.40 0.72
N THR A 165 7.85 -2.38 0.50
CA THR A 165 6.46 -2.35 0.99
C THR A 165 5.59 -3.40 0.29
N ILE A 166 5.67 -3.48 -1.04
CA ILE A 166 4.96 -4.49 -1.84
C ILE A 166 5.40 -5.91 -1.44
N GLY A 167 6.71 -6.12 -1.26
CA GLY A 167 7.28 -7.37 -0.78
C GLY A 167 6.81 -7.74 0.62
N ALA A 168 6.74 -6.77 1.54
CA ALA A 168 6.21 -6.97 2.88
C ALA A 168 4.74 -7.40 2.86
N VAL A 169 3.90 -6.73 2.05
CA VAL A 169 2.49 -7.12 1.87
C VAL A 169 2.39 -8.55 1.33
N ALA A 170 3.17 -8.89 0.30
CA ALA A 170 3.18 -10.23 -0.28
C ALA A 170 3.57 -11.31 0.73
N LEU A 171 4.63 -11.07 1.50
CA LEU A 171 5.10 -11.96 2.56
C LEU A 171 4.05 -12.13 3.65
N TYR A 172 3.45 -11.04 4.13
CA TYR A 172 2.38 -11.12 5.14
C TYR A 172 1.17 -11.88 4.60
N THR A 173 0.72 -11.61 3.38
CA THR A 173 -0.39 -12.37 2.78
C THR A 173 -0.05 -13.85 2.67
N PHE A 174 1.17 -14.19 2.26
CA PHE A 174 1.64 -15.57 2.22
C PHE A 174 1.61 -16.24 3.60
N PHE A 175 2.20 -15.62 4.63
CA PHE A 175 2.24 -16.17 5.98
C PHE A 175 0.83 -16.31 6.58
N ILE A 176 -0.03 -15.32 6.38
CA ILE A 176 -1.41 -15.36 6.86
C ILE A 176 -2.19 -16.50 6.20
N LEU A 177 -2.05 -16.69 4.88
CA LEU A 177 -2.70 -17.80 4.17
C LEU A 177 -2.15 -19.16 4.61
N MET A 178 -0.84 -19.26 4.84
CA MET A 178 -0.21 -20.50 5.29
C MET A 178 -0.72 -20.93 6.68
N ASP A 179 -0.75 -20.02 7.65
CA ASP A 179 -1.06 -20.29 9.05
C ASP A 179 -2.46 -19.83 9.50
N GLN A 180 -3.38 -19.63 8.55
CA GLN A 180 -4.69 -19.05 8.83
C GLN A 180 -5.47 -19.73 9.98
N GLU A 181 -5.43 -21.06 10.06
CA GLU A 181 -6.11 -21.82 11.13
C GLU A 181 -5.57 -21.44 12.52
N ARG A 182 -4.24 -21.36 12.64
CA ARG A 182 -3.57 -20.97 13.90
C ARG A 182 -3.88 -19.53 14.28
N ILE A 183 -3.93 -18.64 13.29
CA ILE A 183 -4.25 -17.22 13.49
C ILE A 183 -5.70 -17.07 13.96
N ILE A 184 -6.65 -17.73 13.29
CA ILE A 184 -8.07 -17.68 13.66
C ILE A 184 -8.30 -18.30 15.04
N ASP A 185 -7.66 -19.43 15.36
CA ASP A 185 -7.78 -20.07 16.67
C ASP A 185 -7.15 -19.22 17.78
N GLY A 186 -6.02 -18.59 17.50
CA GLY A 186 -5.38 -17.61 18.39
C GLY A 186 -6.31 -16.43 18.68
N ILE A 187 -6.87 -15.80 17.63
CA ILE A 187 -7.84 -14.71 17.77
C ILE A 187 -9.06 -15.18 18.57
N ARG A 188 -9.60 -16.37 18.27
CA ARG A 188 -10.77 -16.93 18.94
C ARG A 188 -10.52 -17.27 20.42
N SER A 189 -9.28 -17.54 20.79
CA SER A 189 -8.87 -17.76 22.19
C SER A 189 -8.83 -16.47 23.01
N LEU A 190 -8.61 -15.30 22.37
CA LEU A 190 -8.59 -13.99 23.01
C LEU A 190 -9.99 -13.45 23.30
N PHE A 191 -11.02 -13.95 22.62
CA PHE A 191 -12.41 -13.50 22.81
C PHE A 191 -13.23 -14.45 23.72
N PRO A 192 -13.86 -13.92 24.80
CA PRO A 192 -14.73 -14.71 25.67
C PRO A 192 -15.97 -15.23 24.92
N SER A 193 -16.47 -16.41 25.31
CA SER A 193 -17.46 -17.21 24.57
C SER A 193 -18.77 -16.50 24.17
N ARG A 194 -19.13 -15.39 24.82
CA ARG A 194 -20.36 -14.61 24.58
C ARG A 194 -20.42 -13.93 23.21
N SER A 195 -19.31 -13.52 22.60
CA SER A 195 -19.30 -12.79 21.31
C SER A 195 -19.11 -13.68 20.09
N ARG A 196 -18.95 -15.00 20.28
CA ARG A 196 -18.71 -15.96 19.19
C ARG A 196 -19.90 -16.12 18.24
N GLY A 197 -21.13 -15.91 18.73
CA GLY A 197 -22.35 -15.96 17.91
C GLY A 197 -22.43 -14.79 16.93
N LEU A 198 -22.26 -13.57 17.44
CA LEU A 198 -22.28 -12.34 16.65
C LEU A 198 -21.21 -12.34 15.54
N LEU A 199 -19.99 -12.78 15.86
CA LEU A 199 -18.91 -12.83 14.87
C LEU A 199 -19.23 -13.82 13.73
N LYS A 200 -19.84 -14.97 14.07
CA LYS A 200 -20.21 -15.98 13.08
C LYS A 200 -21.32 -15.47 12.16
N GLU A 201 -22.32 -14.81 12.73
CA GLU A 201 -23.45 -14.23 12.00
C GLU A 201 -22.95 -13.15 11.01
N VAL A 202 -22.14 -12.20 11.48
CA VAL A 202 -21.54 -11.15 10.62
C VAL A 202 -20.70 -11.74 9.48
N VAL A 203 -19.86 -12.75 9.76
CA VAL A 203 -19.03 -13.39 8.72
C VAL A 203 -19.91 -14.11 7.68
N GLN A 204 -21.00 -14.75 8.12
CA GLN A 204 -21.89 -15.50 7.26
C GLN A 204 -22.74 -14.58 6.37
N ASP A 205 -23.16 -13.44 6.90
CA ASP A 205 -23.85 -12.39 6.15
C ASP A 205 -22.91 -11.73 5.14
N LEU A 206 -21.69 -11.36 5.54
CA LEU A 206 -20.68 -10.82 4.62
C LEU A 206 -20.37 -11.78 3.47
N ALA A 207 -20.21 -13.07 3.77
CA ALA A 207 -19.93 -14.08 2.75
C ALA A 207 -21.08 -14.23 1.74
N ARG A 208 -22.34 -14.14 2.22
CA ARG A 208 -23.53 -14.19 1.37
C ARG A 208 -23.60 -12.95 0.47
N ASP A 209 -23.46 -11.77 1.06
CA ASP A 209 -23.57 -10.50 0.35
C ASP A 209 -22.46 -10.33 -0.69
N LEU A 210 -21.22 -10.69 -0.33
CA LEU A 210 -20.10 -10.72 -1.29
C LEU A 210 -20.37 -11.68 -2.44
N ASN A 211 -20.89 -12.88 -2.18
CA ASN A 211 -21.17 -13.85 -3.24
C ASN A 211 -22.27 -13.37 -4.21
N ILE A 212 -23.30 -12.67 -3.71
CA ILE A 212 -24.33 -12.04 -4.55
C ILE A 212 -23.70 -10.90 -5.37
N TYR A 213 -22.94 -10.01 -4.71
CA TYR A 213 -22.27 -8.88 -5.37
C TYR A 213 -21.31 -9.34 -6.46
N PHE A 214 -20.43 -10.31 -6.19
CA PHE A 214 -19.47 -10.82 -7.17
C PHE A 214 -20.16 -11.43 -8.39
N ARG A 215 -21.27 -12.16 -8.20
CA ARG A 215 -22.05 -12.70 -9.33
C ARG A 215 -22.70 -11.59 -10.14
N GLY A 216 -23.25 -10.58 -9.48
CA GLY A 216 -23.81 -9.40 -10.14
C GLY A 216 -22.76 -8.64 -10.95
N GLN A 217 -21.62 -8.30 -10.32
CA GLN A 217 -20.52 -7.58 -10.94
C GLN A 217 -19.91 -8.36 -12.10
N PHE A 218 -19.80 -9.68 -11.98
CA PHE A 218 -19.31 -10.53 -13.06
C PHE A 218 -20.22 -10.46 -14.30
N LEU A 219 -21.55 -10.57 -14.12
CA LEU A 219 -22.51 -10.44 -15.21
C LEU A 219 -22.46 -9.05 -15.86
N VAL A 220 -22.37 -7.99 -15.06
CA VAL A 220 -22.22 -6.61 -15.57
C VAL A 220 -20.93 -6.45 -16.36
N SER A 221 -19.80 -6.93 -15.82
CA SER A 221 -18.49 -6.85 -16.47
C SER A 221 -18.43 -7.63 -17.78
N MET A 222 -19.06 -8.81 -17.86
CA MET A 222 -19.20 -9.56 -19.10
C MET A 222 -20.04 -8.80 -20.13
N GLY A 223 -21.12 -8.15 -19.69
CA GLY A 223 -21.94 -7.29 -20.55
C GLY A 223 -21.16 -6.13 -21.14
N LEU A 224 -20.43 -5.37 -20.30
CA LEU A 224 -19.55 -4.29 -20.79
C LEU A 224 -18.46 -4.83 -21.72
N ALA A 225 -17.86 -5.98 -21.42
CA ALA A 225 -16.82 -6.56 -22.26
C ALA A 225 -17.34 -6.89 -23.67
N VAL A 226 -18.56 -7.42 -23.79
CA VAL A 226 -19.19 -7.68 -25.11
C VAL A 226 -19.46 -6.37 -25.83
N VAL A 227 -20.06 -5.38 -25.16
CA VAL A 227 -20.36 -4.07 -25.76
C VAL A 227 -19.10 -3.39 -26.28
N TYR A 228 -18.03 -3.34 -25.49
CA TYR A 228 -16.74 -2.77 -25.89
C TYR A 228 -15.98 -3.60 -26.93
N ALA A 229 -16.25 -4.91 -27.05
CA ALA A 229 -15.64 -5.73 -28.09
C ALA A 229 -16.31 -5.52 -29.45
N THR A 230 -17.59 -5.12 -29.45
CA THR A 230 -18.38 -4.94 -30.68
C THR A 230 -18.52 -3.49 -31.15
N GLY A 231 -18.22 -2.52 -30.29
CA GLY A 231 -18.25 -1.08 -30.57
C GLY A 231 -16.87 -0.49 -30.65
#